data_AF-A0A653BJN1-F1
#
_entry.id   AF-A0A653BJN1-F1
#
_cell.length_a   1.000
_cell.length_b   1.000
_cell.length_c   1.000
_cell.angle_alpha   90.00
_cell.angle_beta   90.00
_cell.angle_gamma   90.00
#
_symmetry.space_group_name_H-M   'P 1'
#
loop_
_entity.id
_entity.type
_entity.pdbx_description
1 polymer ?
#
loop_
_entity_poly.entity_id
_entity_poly.type
_entity_poly.pdbx_seq_one_letter_code
_entity_poly.pdbx_strand_id
1 'polypeptide(L)'
;MGDFGEDSEDSDGEGGMGNVTRMIMRPPGHSGKAKKGHLCFDASFETGNLGKVDLVNEYEYDIYIRPDSCNPKLRFWFNFTVDNVKQDQRVIFNVVNISKEKNLLMDNLTPLVKSSSRQKW
;
A
#
# COMPACT_ATOMS: atom_id res chain seq x y z
N MET A 1 -2.54 -4.96 47.84
CA MET A 1 -3.17 -5.89 46.89
C MET A 1 -4.32 -5.16 46.22
N GLY A 2 -4.37 -4.87 44.94
CA GLY A 2 -3.41 -4.92 43.81
C GLY A 2 -3.65 -3.62 43.01
N ASP A 3 -2.57 -2.94 42.63
CA ASP A 3 -1.91 -3.06 41.32
C ASP A 3 -2.58 -2.13 40.29
N PHE A 4 -2.03 -0.92 40.20
CA PHE A 4 -2.30 0.04 39.15
C PHE A 4 -1.57 -0.46 37.90
N GLY A 5 -2.29 -1.21 37.05
CA GLY A 5 -1.81 -1.57 35.73
C GLY A 5 -1.76 -0.32 34.85
N GLU A 6 -0.57 0.27 34.75
CA GLU A 6 -0.17 1.14 33.65
C GLU A 6 -0.32 0.35 32.34
N ASP A 7 -1.37 0.63 31.57
CA ASP A 7 -1.37 0.25 30.16
C ASP A 7 -0.38 1.19 29.46
N SER A 8 0.83 0.66 29.30
CA SER A 8 1.96 1.27 28.63
C SER A 8 1.53 1.83 27.27
N GLU A 9 1.79 3.12 27.09
CA GLU A 9 1.83 3.76 25.78
C GLU A 9 2.96 3.14 24.96
N ASP A 10 2.70 2.02 24.31
CA ASP A 10 3.50 1.58 23.16
C ASP A 10 3.22 2.56 22.01
N SER A 11 3.88 3.72 22.12
CA SER A 11 4.18 4.59 21.00
C SER A 11 5.23 3.90 20.13
N ASP A 12 4.84 2.81 19.47
CA ASP A 12 5.62 2.26 18.37
C ASP A 12 5.58 3.27 17.23
N GLY A 13 6.69 3.99 17.11
CA GLY A 13 6.92 5.06 16.16
C GLY A 13 6.89 4.61 14.70
N GLU A 14 5.69 4.39 14.17
CA GLU A 14 5.42 4.45 12.72
C GLU A 14 4.68 5.75 12.32
N GLY A 15 4.84 6.82 13.10
CA GLY A 15 4.36 8.17 12.77
C GLY A 15 5.19 8.89 11.70
N GLY A 16 5.94 8.15 10.88
CA GLY A 16 6.95 8.71 9.99
C GLY A 16 7.08 7.96 8.68
N MET A 17 6.12 8.16 7.77
CA MET A 17 6.33 8.20 6.31
C MET A 17 5.00 8.63 5.69
N GLY A 18 4.99 9.78 5.03
CA GLY A 18 3.83 10.26 4.29
C GLY A 18 3.45 9.31 3.15
N ASN A 19 2.52 9.72 2.29
CA ASN A 19 2.19 8.90 1.13
C ASN A 19 3.42 8.64 0.24
N VAL A 20 3.49 7.41 -0.30
CA VAL A 20 4.41 7.06 -1.38
C VAL A 20 4.26 8.08 -2.51
N THR A 21 5.38 8.68 -2.94
CA THR A 21 5.41 9.72 -3.96
C THR A 21 6.33 9.29 -5.10
N ARG A 22 5.77 9.00 -6.27
CA ARG A 22 6.48 8.57 -7.49
C ARG A 22 7.62 7.54 -7.24
N MET A 23 7.33 6.51 -6.47
CA MET A 23 8.29 5.45 -6.12
C MET A 23 8.40 4.43 -7.25
N ILE A 24 9.54 4.40 -7.93
CA ILE A 24 9.83 3.43 -8.99
C ILE A 24 10.45 2.16 -8.38
N MET A 25 9.74 1.04 -8.50
CA MET A 25 10.22 -0.27 -8.06
C MET A 25 11.18 -0.85 -9.09
N ARG A 26 12.43 -1.04 -8.67
CA ARG A 26 13.49 -1.63 -9.49
C ARG A 26 13.81 -3.03 -8.95
N PRO A 27 13.66 -4.09 -9.76
CA PRO A 27 14.09 -5.42 -9.38
C PRO A 27 15.59 -5.47 -9.03
N PRO A 28 16.02 -6.39 -8.16
CA PRO A 28 17.44 -6.62 -7.90
C PRO A 28 18.24 -6.78 -9.20
N GLY A 29 19.46 -6.25 -9.22
CA GLY A 29 20.32 -6.28 -10.41
C GLY A 29 19.98 -5.25 -11.50
N HIS A 30 18.93 -4.43 -11.32
CA HIS A 30 18.61 -3.33 -12.23
C HIS A 30 19.09 -1.98 -11.69
N SER A 31 20.03 -1.35 -12.38
CA SER A 31 20.52 0.00 -12.07
C SER A 31 20.19 1.00 -13.19
N GLY A 32 20.24 2.29 -12.86
CA GLY A 32 20.03 3.38 -13.82
C GLY A 32 18.55 3.72 -14.09
N LYS A 33 18.26 4.05 -15.35
CA LYS A 33 16.93 4.51 -15.78
C LYS A 33 15.89 3.41 -15.59
N ALA A 34 14.67 3.81 -15.21
CA ALA A 34 13.54 2.90 -15.12
C ALA A 34 13.26 2.29 -16.50
N LYS A 35 13.12 0.96 -16.57
CA LYS A 35 12.67 0.26 -17.78
C LYS A 35 11.15 0.17 -17.77
N LYS A 36 10.53 -0.05 -18.93
CA LYS A 36 9.09 -0.29 -19.02
C LYS A 36 8.72 -1.54 -18.23
N GLY A 37 7.73 -1.42 -17.35
CA GLY A 37 7.33 -2.47 -16.41
C GLY A 37 7.96 -2.36 -15.02
N HIS A 38 8.94 -1.47 -14.81
CA HIS A 38 9.34 -1.05 -13.47
C HIS A 38 8.24 -0.13 -12.90
N LEU A 39 7.27 -0.72 -12.21
CA LEU A 39 6.08 0.00 -11.75
C LEU A 39 6.46 1.23 -10.92
N CYS A 40 5.76 2.33 -11.14
CA CYS A 40 5.88 3.53 -10.32
C CYS A 40 4.60 3.72 -9.51
N PHE A 41 4.72 3.68 -8.19
CA PHE A 41 3.61 3.88 -7.26
C PHE A 41 3.54 5.33 -6.83
N ASP A 42 2.32 5.87 -6.74
CA ASP A 42 2.08 7.21 -6.24
C ASP A 42 0.74 7.29 -5.50
N ALA A 43 0.75 7.93 -4.34
CA ALA A 43 -0.42 8.25 -3.52
C ALA A 43 -0.38 9.71 -3.04
N SER A 44 0.43 10.57 -3.67
CA SER A 44 0.59 11.98 -3.30
C SER A 44 -0.49 12.86 -3.93
N PHE A 45 -1.75 12.51 -3.70
CA PHE A 45 -2.92 13.22 -4.19
C PHE A 45 -4.07 13.17 -3.16
N GLU A 46 -5.11 13.97 -3.39
CA GLU A 46 -6.28 14.03 -2.52
C GLU A 46 -6.93 12.65 -2.35
N THR A 47 -7.26 12.24 -1.13
CA THR A 47 -7.70 10.88 -0.74
C THR A 47 -6.68 9.75 -0.89
N GLY A 48 -5.45 10.03 -1.35
CA GLY A 48 -4.41 9.02 -1.53
C GLY A 48 -3.99 8.38 -0.20
N ASN A 49 -3.85 7.06 -0.20
CA ASN A 49 -3.33 6.31 0.95
C ASN A 49 -2.52 5.09 0.49
N LEU A 50 -1.20 5.20 0.65
CA LEU A 50 -0.21 4.12 0.52
C LEU A 50 1.05 4.57 1.24
N GLY A 51 1.47 3.85 2.28
CA GLY A 51 2.60 4.23 3.13
C GLY A 51 3.94 3.66 2.66
N LYS A 52 3.94 2.42 2.16
CA LYS A 52 5.15 1.72 1.71
C LYS A 52 4.81 0.65 0.69
N VAL A 53 5.78 0.36 -0.19
CA VAL A 53 5.72 -0.74 -1.16
C VAL A 53 7.06 -1.48 -1.13
N ASP A 54 7.01 -2.80 -0.97
CA ASP A 54 8.16 -3.68 -1.09
C ASP A 54 7.99 -4.58 -2.32
N LEU A 55 9.06 -4.80 -3.08
CA LEU A 55 9.08 -5.78 -4.17
C LEU A 55 9.60 -7.10 -3.59
N VAL A 56 8.70 -8.07 -3.42
CA VAL A 56 9.02 -9.36 -2.78
C VAL A 56 9.36 -10.46 -3.79
N ASN A 57 8.87 -10.33 -5.03
CA ASN A 57 9.24 -11.18 -6.16
C ASN A 57 9.20 -10.35 -7.46
N GLU A 58 9.62 -10.91 -8.60
CA GLU A 58 9.77 -10.18 -9.88
C GLU A 58 8.57 -9.29 -10.26
N TYR A 59 7.35 -9.72 -9.91
CA TYR A 59 6.10 -9.00 -10.17
C TYR A 59 5.13 -9.00 -8.99
N GLU A 60 5.64 -9.25 -7.79
CA GLU A 60 4.84 -9.35 -6.57
C GLU A 60 5.27 -8.27 -5.59
N TYR A 61 4.28 -7.55 -5.06
CA TYR A 61 4.52 -6.40 -4.21
C TYR A 61 3.70 -6.49 -2.93
N ASP A 62 4.36 -6.31 -1.81
CA ASP A 62 3.69 -6.08 -0.54
C ASP A 62 3.41 -4.59 -0.40
N ILE A 63 2.15 -4.23 -0.18
CA ILE A 63 1.71 -2.85 0.00
C ILE A 63 1.22 -2.61 1.42
N TYR A 64 1.69 -1.53 2.01
CA TYR A 64 1.41 -1.15 3.40
C TYR A 64 0.59 0.13 3.41
N ILE A 65 -0.57 0.05 4.04
CA ILE A 65 -1.53 1.15 4.16
C ILE A 65 -1.18 1.98 5.39
N ARG A 66 -1.26 3.31 5.27
CA ARG A 66 -1.10 4.18 6.44
C ARG A 66 -2.33 4.08 7.33
N PRO A 67 -2.16 4.22 8.65
CA PRO A 67 -3.32 4.28 9.53
C PRO A 67 -4.16 5.54 9.28
N ASP A 68 -5.42 5.50 9.73
CA ASP A 68 -6.29 6.66 9.72
C ASP A 68 -5.72 7.80 10.58
N SER A 69 -5.81 9.04 10.09
CA SER A 69 -5.28 10.23 10.78
C SER A 69 -5.82 10.40 12.21
N CYS A 70 -7.05 9.96 12.44
CA CYS A 70 -7.74 10.06 13.73
C CYS A 70 -7.74 8.74 14.53
N ASN A 71 -7.20 7.65 13.97
CA ASN A 71 -7.15 6.36 14.64
C ASN A 71 -5.96 5.51 14.15
N PRO A 72 -4.82 5.52 14.87
CA PRO A 72 -3.61 4.79 14.46
C PRO A 72 -3.78 3.27 14.39
N LYS A 73 -4.86 2.73 14.98
CA LYS A 73 -5.15 1.29 15.00
C LYS A 73 -5.92 0.83 13.75
N LEU A 74 -6.48 1.74 12.96
CA LEU A 74 -7.32 1.40 11.80
C LEU A 74 -6.60 1.63 10.47
N ARG A 75 -6.59 0.59 9.63
CA ARG A 75 -6.06 0.53 8.27
C ARG A 75 -7.06 -0.24 7.42
N PHE A 76 -7.70 0.42 6.48
CA PHE A 76 -8.66 -0.21 5.57
C PHE A 76 -8.75 0.52 4.22
N TRP A 77 -8.77 1.85 4.24
CA TRP A 77 -8.82 2.65 3.02
C TRP A 77 -7.48 2.68 2.31
N PHE A 78 -7.46 2.33 1.03
CA PHE A 78 -6.30 2.47 0.16
C PHE A 78 -6.72 3.15 -1.15
N ASN A 79 -5.89 4.07 -1.62
CA ASN A 79 -6.07 4.72 -2.92
C ASN A 79 -4.71 5.16 -3.43
N PHE A 80 -4.30 4.63 -4.57
CA PHE A 80 -3.01 4.90 -5.17
C PHE A 80 -3.08 4.69 -6.68
N THR A 81 -2.10 5.22 -7.38
CA THR A 81 -1.93 5.05 -8.81
C THR A 81 -0.65 4.25 -9.09
N VAL A 82 -0.67 3.55 -10.23
CA VAL A 82 0.47 2.82 -10.75
C VAL A 82 0.70 3.26 -12.18
N ASP A 83 1.91 3.74 -12.48
CA ASP A 83 2.36 4.10 -13.83
C ASP A 83 3.51 3.20 -14.32
N ASN A 84 3.98 3.46 -15.55
CA ASN A 84 5.07 2.72 -16.20
C ASN A 84 4.80 1.21 -16.37
N VAL A 85 3.53 0.84 -16.49
CA VAL A 85 3.10 -0.54 -16.76
C VAL A 85 3.61 -1.05 -18.11
N LYS A 86 3.80 -2.37 -18.21
CA LYS A 86 4.11 -3.08 -19.45
C LYS A 86 2.91 -3.95 -19.86
N GLN A 87 2.68 -4.07 -21.17
CA GLN A 87 1.65 -4.96 -21.72
C GLN A 87 1.94 -6.41 -21.31
N ASP A 88 0.89 -7.18 -21.02
CA ASP A 88 0.92 -8.58 -20.61
C ASP A 88 1.76 -8.85 -19.34
N GLN A 89 2.03 -7.82 -18.54
CA GLN A 89 2.69 -7.95 -17.25
C GLN A 89 1.65 -8.28 -16.17
N ARG A 90 1.60 -9.54 -15.76
CA ARG A 90 0.80 -9.96 -14.60
C ARG A 90 1.52 -9.55 -13.32
N VAL A 91 0.82 -8.82 -12.45
CA VAL A 91 1.35 -8.34 -11.18
C VAL A 91 0.45 -8.77 -10.03
N ILE A 92 1.03 -8.95 -8.85
CA ILE A 92 0.31 -9.30 -7.62
C ILE A 92 0.58 -8.20 -6.59
N PHE A 93 -0.49 -7.70 -5.98
CA PHE A 93 -0.40 -6.76 -4.87
C PHE A 93 -0.98 -7.42 -3.61
N ASN A 94 -0.13 -7.62 -2.61
CA ASN A 94 -0.50 -8.16 -1.31
C ASN A 94 -0.75 -6.98 -0.36
N VAL A 95 -1.98 -6.81 0.11
CA VAL A 95 -2.27 -5.81 1.15
C VAL A 95 -1.99 -6.44 2.51
N VAL A 96 -0.85 -6.12 3.10
CA VAL A 96 -0.29 -6.92 4.21
C VAL A 96 -0.71 -6.46 5.61
N ASN A 97 -1.22 -5.24 5.76
CA ASN A 97 -1.44 -4.63 7.08
C ASN A 97 -2.87 -4.07 7.28
N ILE A 98 -3.89 -4.74 6.72
CA ILE A 98 -5.29 -4.41 7.06
C ILE A 98 -5.57 -4.78 8.52
N SER A 99 -6.17 -3.86 9.28
CA SER A 99 -6.29 -4.01 10.74
C SER A 99 -7.18 -5.17 11.21
N LYS A 100 -8.18 -5.56 10.42
CA LYS A 100 -9.12 -6.64 10.79
C LYS A 100 -8.93 -7.82 9.86
N GLU A 101 -8.57 -8.97 10.43
CA GLU A 101 -8.43 -10.23 9.68
C GLU A 101 -9.72 -10.62 8.96
N LYS A 102 -10.86 -10.55 9.66
CA LYS A 102 -12.19 -10.68 9.06
C LYS A 102 -12.69 -9.31 8.66
N ASN A 103 -12.70 -9.06 7.36
CA ASN A 103 -13.17 -7.81 6.78
C ASN A 103 -13.90 -8.08 5.46
N LEU A 104 -14.58 -7.06 4.95
CA LEU A 104 -15.46 -7.20 3.81
C LEU A 104 -14.75 -7.58 2.48
N LEU A 105 -13.42 -7.43 2.39
CA LEU A 105 -12.63 -7.92 1.23
C LEU A 105 -12.53 -9.45 1.20
N MET A 106 -12.70 -10.12 2.34
CA MET A 106 -12.80 -11.58 2.41
C MET A 106 -14.17 -12.11 2.00
N ASP A 107 -15.18 -11.23 1.99
CA ASP A 107 -16.55 -11.57 1.64
C ASP A 107 -16.90 -11.05 0.24
N ASN A 108 -17.52 -9.87 0.16
CA ASN A 108 -18.20 -9.39 -1.05
C ASN A 108 -17.61 -8.10 -1.64
N LEU A 109 -16.58 -7.50 -1.03
CA LEU A 109 -15.91 -6.34 -1.61
C LEU A 109 -14.80 -6.76 -2.56
N THR A 110 -14.84 -6.20 -3.75
CA THR A 110 -13.76 -6.30 -4.73
C THR A 110 -13.07 -4.94 -4.85
N PRO A 111 -11.73 -4.87 -4.81
CA PRO A 111 -11.01 -3.62 -5.10
C PRO A 111 -11.43 -3.03 -6.44
N LEU A 112 -11.64 -1.72 -6.48
CA LEU A 112 -11.97 -1.02 -7.72
C LEU A 112 -10.71 -0.58 -8.46
N VAL A 113 -10.73 -0.74 -9.79
CA VAL A 113 -9.59 -0.40 -10.65
C VAL A 113 -10.08 0.41 -11.85
N LYS A 114 -9.55 1.63 -11.97
CA LYS A 114 -9.67 2.46 -13.17
C LYS A 114 -8.37 2.42 -13.96
N SER A 115 -8.46 2.24 -15.27
CA SER A 115 -7.31 2.15 -16.18
C SER A 115 -7.61 2.76 -17.54
N SER A 116 -6.62 2.79 -18.44
CA SER A 116 -6.83 3.23 -19.82
C SER A 116 -7.86 2.39 -20.58
N SER A 117 -8.00 1.09 -20.25
CA SER A 117 -8.99 0.17 -20.81
C SER A 117 -10.32 0.13 -20.04
N ARG A 118 -10.35 0.62 -18.80
CA ARG A 118 -11.54 0.71 -17.94
C ARG A 118 -11.64 2.12 -17.34
N GLN A 119 -12.22 3.04 -18.11
CA GLN A 119 -12.27 4.47 -17.78
C GLN A 119 -13.30 4.84 -16.70
N LYS A 120 -14.20 3.91 -16.35
CA LYS A 120 -15.24 4.08 -15.33
C LYS A 120 -14.93 3.18 -14.13
N TRP A 121 -15.31 3.65 -12.95
CA TRP A 121 -15.31 2.87 -11.71
C TRP A 121 -16.38 1.80 -11.76
#